data_AF-B3M5X1-F1
#
_entry.id   AF-B3M5X1-F1
#
_cell.length_a   1.000
_cell.length_b   1.000
_cell.length_c   1.000
_cell.angle_alpha   90.00
_cell.angle_beta   90.00
_cell.angle_gamma   90.00
#
_symmetry.space_group_name_H-M   'P 1'
#
loop_
_entity.id
_entity.type
_entity.pdbx_description
1 polymer ?
#
loop_
_entity_poly.entity_id
_entity_poly.type
_entity_poly.pdbx_seq_one_letter_code
_entity_poly.pdbx_strand_id
1 'polypeptide(L)'
;MSAGDRSSRMLALVAIFFSSYIVGIYSAARASNLVPMAPAKVNETLIPGNDTLLEADDTSLGRSGSRHPRWFPFYTIGRFSNDLCTGNNLLIGTCVINGECSDNSGVAAGSCSSITSQAVCCIYQRTCGASTSYNNTYFYNSNYPAPYAGGGRCSIVVTPPDSSICQMRVDFLSLSLAPPSGDGFCSTDALTITGGASQVPSICGENAGQHVYVDFNGVSPITISVATSSGYTFNRNWQFQIRMLSCSSATRAPAGCLQYYLPSSGTFSSFNYVSAPSSALNTIGVQGTRQLANTKYGICIRKATGMCSITYSQVSSDTYSFTLTNDVGAVDPSLLATSSVQSQECTTDYIVIPAPTQGGTSLPSDRFCGLGLVSTTTAAKPFVVYTVTDGNEDLDISNRGFYMSYSQNACPIL
;
A
#
# COMPACT_ATOMS: atom_id res chain seq x y z
N MET A 1 30.41 -39.95 -27.02
CA MET A 1 30.20 -38.59 -26.46
C MET A 1 28.90 -38.61 -25.68
N SER A 2 29.00 -38.30 -24.38
CA SER A 2 28.04 -38.68 -23.33
C SER A 2 26.79 -37.81 -23.27
N ALA A 3 25.66 -38.42 -22.91
CA ALA A 3 24.34 -37.81 -22.72
C ALA A 3 24.25 -36.76 -21.59
N GLY A 4 25.33 -36.58 -20.79
CA GLY A 4 25.38 -35.58 -19.72
C GLY A 4 25.41 -34.12 -20.20
N ASP A 5 25.84 -33.87 -21.44
CA ASP A 5 26.10 -32.49 -21.91
C ASP A 5 24.84 -31.79 -22.47
N ARG A 6 23.75 -32.53 -22.75
CA ARG A 6 22.46 -31.93 -23.17
C ARG A 6 21.60 -31.46 -22.01
N SER A 7 21.67 -32.12 -20.84
CA SER A 7 20.83 -31.80 -19.68
C SER A 7 21.26 -30.49 -18.99
N SER A 8 22.58 -30.29 -18.80
CA SER A 8 23.11 -29.05 -18.22
C SER A 8 22.88 -27.83 -19.10
N ARG A 9 22.86 -27.99 -20.44
CA ARG A 9 22.58 -26.90 -21.38
C ARG A 9 21.10 -26.49 -21.38
N MET A 10 20.18 -27.43 -21.14
CA MET A 10 18.76 -27.12 -20.97
C MET A 10 18.47 -26.42 -19.64
N LEU A 11 19.06 -26.86 -18.53
CA LEU A 11 18.91 -26.16 -17.23
C LEU A 11 19.48 -24.74 -17.25
N ALA A 12 20.62 -24.52 -17.91
CA ALA A 12 21.21 -23.20 -18.06
C ALA A 12 20.30 -22.26 -18.88
N LEU A 13 19.68 -22.76 -19.97
CA LEU A 13 18.74 -21.98 -20.77
C LEU A 13 17.48 -21.62 -19.97
N VAL A 14 16.90 -22.57 -19.23
CA VAL A 14 15.70 -22.32 -18.40
C VAL A 14 16.00 -21.30 -17.28
N ALA A 15 17.18 -21.36 -16.66
CA ALA A 15 17.59 -20.40 -15.63
C ALA A 15 17.83 -18.98 -16.20
N ILE A 16 18.39 -18.87 -17.41
CA ILE A 16 18.58 -17.59 -18.08
C ILE A 16 17.22 -16.98 -18.48
N PHE A 17 16.30 -17.77 -19.05
CA PHE A 17 14.97 -17.29 -19.41
C PHE A 17 14.14 -16.86 -18.19
N PHE A 18 14.22 -17.59 -17.06
CA PHE A 18 13.55 -17.18 -15.82
C PHE A 18 14.14 -15.91 -15.21
N SER A 19 15.46 -15.75 -15.23
CA SER A 19 16.14 -14.54 -14.74
C SER A 19 15.79 -13.31 -15.57
N SER A 20 15.78 -13.43 -16.90
CA SER A 20 15.38 -12.35 -17.80
C SER A 20 13.89 -11.99 -17.68
N TYR A 21 13.02 -12.97 -17.44
CA TYR A 21 11.58 -12.76 -17.26
C TYR A 21 11.25 -12.04 -15.93
N ILE A 22 11.93 -12.41 -14.84
CA ILE A 22 11.81 -11.73 -13.54
C ILE A 22 12.28 -10.27 -13.67
N VAL A 23 13.43 -10.01 -14.28
CA VAL A 23 13.96 -8.64 -14.48
C VAL A 23 13.05 -7.80 -15.40
N GLY A 24 12.41 -8.42 -16.40
CA GLY A 24 11.43 -7.76 -17.27
C GLY A 24 10.18 -7.28 -16.55
N ILE A 25 9.63 -8.07 -15.61
CA ILE A 25 8.47 -7.68 -14.81
C ILE A 25 8.81 -6.54 -13.84
N TYR A 26 9.98 -6.59 -13.20
CA TYR A 26 10.45 -5.51 -12.32
C TYR A 26 10.68 -4.19 -13.07
N SER A 27 11.06 -4.26 -14.36
CA SER A 27 11.31 -3.07 -15.18
C SER A 27 10.02 -2.44 -15.71
N ALA A 28 9.02 -3.26 -16.06
CA ALA A 28 7.73 -2.79 -16.57
C ALA A 28 6.87 -2.13 -15.47
N ALA A 29 6.88 -2.66 -14.24
CA ALA A 29 6.18 -2.05 -13.10
C ALA A 29 6.77 -0.68 -12.68
N ARG A 30 8.02 -0.39 -13.07
CA ARG A 30 8.72 0.87 -12.74
C ARG A 30 8.45 2.00 -13.72
N ALA A 31 8.20 1.67 -14.99
CA ALA A 31 8.00 2.67 -16.04
C ALA A 31 6.64 3.38 -15.93
N SER A 32 5.64 2.78 -15.28
CA SER A 32 4.29 3.34 -15.17
C SER A 32 4.13 4.46 -14.13
N ASN A 33 5.15 4.75 -13.31
CA ASN A 33 5.05 5.67 -12.16
C ASN A 33 5.99 6.90 -12.22
N LEU A 34 6.60 7.21 -13.37
CA LEU A 34 7.50 8.35 -13.50
C LEU A 34 6.93 9.41 -14.45
N VAL A 35 6.04 10.25 -13.92
CA VAL A 35 5.89 11.64 -14.41
C VAL A 35 6.44 12.56 -13.29
N PRO A 36 7.63 13.15 -13.45
CA PRO A 36 8.12 14.13 -12.50
C PRO A 36 7.41 15.47 -12.75
N MET A 37 6.55 15.89 -11.83
CA MET A 37 6.11 17.29 -11.75
C MET A 37 7.30 18.12 -11.24
N ALA A 38 7.79 19.04 -12.08
CA ALA A 38 8.80 20.02 -11.69
C ALA A 38 8.24 21.00 -10.64
N PRO A 39 9.00 21.41 -9.61
CA PRO A 39 8.56 22.42 -8.67
C PRO A 39 8.59 23.82 -9.32
N ALA A 40 7.47 24.54 -9.21
CA ALA A 40 7.36 25.94 -9.60
C ALA A 40 8.24 26.80 -8.66
N LYS A 41 9.15 27.58 -9.23
CA LYS A 41 9.93 28.60 -8.50
C LYS A 41 9.03 29.78 -8.17
N VAL A 42 8.79 30.03 -6.89
CA VAL A 42 8.25 31.31 -6.40
C VAL A 42 9.45 32.22 -6.13
N ASN A 43 9.55 33.32 -6.89
CA ASN A 43 10.49 34.40 -6.62
C ASN A 43 9.88 35.29 -5.53
N GLU A 44 10.46 35.29 -4.33
CA GLU A 44 10.12 36.25 -3.29
C GLU A 44 11.29 37.22 -3.11
N THR A 45 11.02 38.49 -3.42
CA THR A 45 11.93 39.62 -3.32
C THR A 45 12.08 40.05 -1.86
N LEU A 46 13.30 39.98 -1.34
CA LEU A 46 13.70 40.49 -0.02
C LEU A 46 13.73 42.04 -0.01
N ILE A 47 13.06 42.65 0.96
CA ILE A 47 13.20 44.07 1.35
C ILE A 47 14.06 44.12 2.63
N PRO A 48 15.05 45.02 2.77
CA PRO A 48 15.91 45.06 3.94
C PRO A 48 15.30 45.89 5.07
N GLY A 49 15.30 45.34 6.28
CA GLY A 49 15.05 46.06 7.53
C GLY A 49 16.32 46.05 8.38
N ASN A 50 16.95 47.21 8.48
CA ASN A 50 18.03 47.52 9.41
C ASN A 50 17.44 47.72 10.81
N ASP A 51 18.10 47.22 11.87
CA ASP A 51 18.51 48.04 13.02
C ASP A 51 18.98 47.21 14.24
N THR A 52 20.23 47.52 14.60
CA THR A 52 20.77 47.75 15.95
C THR A 52 21.10 46.59 16.91
N LEU A 53 22.42 46.44 17.04
CA LEU A 53 23.26 46.00 18.15
C LEU A 53 22.78 46.42 19.55
N LEU A 54 22.91 45.49 20.52
CA LEU A 54 23.33 45.78 21.90
C LEU A 54 24.22 44.63 22.42
N GLU A 55 25.42 45.01 22.87
CA GLU A 55 26.45 44.21 23.53
C GLU A 55 26.37 44.33 25.08
N ALA A 56 27.15 43.47 25.75
CA ALA A 56 27.49 43.36 27.18
C ALA A 56 26.47 42.60 28.07
N ASP A 57 26.87 41.70 28.98
CA ASP A 57 28.04 41.76 29.87
C ASP A 57 28.52 40.36 30.30
N ASP A 58 29.82 40.25 30.58
CA ASP A 58 30.57 39.07 31.02
C ASP A 58 30.78 39.15 32.54
N THR A 59 30.38 38.13 33.30
CA THR A 59 30.87 37.92 34.67
C THR A 59 31.12 36.44 34.97
N SER A 60 32.38 36.15 35.24
CA SER A 60 32.94 34.85 35.65
C SER A 60 32.81 34.58 37.15
N LEU A 61 32.57 33.30 37.53
CA LEU A 61 33.35 32.47 38.49
C LEU A 61 32.47 31.52 39.33
N GLY A 62 32.82 30.23 39.30
CA GLY A 62 32.24 29.21 40.19
C GLY A 62 32.61 27.78 39.79
N ARG A 63 33.89 27.42 39.87
CA ARG A 63 34.40 26.08 39.56
C ARG A 63 34.15 25.15 40.76
N SER A 64 33.23 24.20 40.64
CA SER A 64 33.14 23.03 41.53
C SER A 64 33.12 21.76 40.69
N GLY A 65 34.09 20.89 40.94
CA GLY A 65 34.33 19.68 40.16
C GLY A 65 33.40 18.54 40.55
N SER A 66 32.61 18.07 39.60
CA SER A 66 32.00 16.73 39.59
C SER A 66 32.31 16.10 38.24
N ARG A 67 33.13 15.05 38.24
CA ARG A 67 33.41 14.23 37.07
C ARG A 67 32.23 13.30 36.83
N HIS A 68 31.26 13.76 36.03
CA HIS A 68 30.34 12.89 35.32
C HIS A 68 30.71 12.89 33.83
N PRO A 69 30.77 11.73 33.16
CA PRO A 69 30.97 11.67 31.72
C PRO A 69 29.73 12.27 31.06
N ARG A 70 29.87 13.50 30.57
CA ARG A 70 28.82 14.21 29.86
C ARG A 70 28.77 13.66 28.44
N TRP A 71 27.83 12.75 28.20
CA TRP A 71 27.44 12.35 26.86
C TRP A 71 26.63 13.50 26.27
N PHE A 72 27.29 14.36 25.50
CA PHE A 72 26.64 15.44 24.79
C PHE A 72 26.60 15.09 23.29
N PRO A 73 25.43 14.81 22.68
CA PRO A 73 25.32 14.85 21.23
C PRO A 73 25.14 16.32 20.83
N PHE A 74 26.25 17.07 20.77
CA PHE A 74 26.23 18.40 20.17
C PHE A 74 26.16 18.26 18.64
N TYR A 75 24.97 18.03 18.11
CA TYR A 75 24.67 18.46 16.74
C TYR A 75 24.20 19.92 16.81
N THR A 76 25.08 20.83 17.23
CA THR A 76 24.86 22.27 17.15
C THR A 76 25.31 22.77 15.77
N ILE A 77 24.85 22.10 14.72
CA ILE A 77 24.95 22.53 13.34
C ILE A 77 23.50 22.64 12.88
N GLY A 78 23.12 23.81 12.35
CA GLY A 78 21.73 24.23 12.12
C GLY A 78 20.82 23.08 11.68
N ARG A 79 19.73 22.88 12.43
CA ARG A 79 18.70 21.88 12.08
C ARG A 79 18.16 22.22 10.69
N PHE A 80 18.43 21.34 9.72
CA PHE A 80 17.76 21.36 8.43
C PHE A 80 16.49 20.50 8.50
N SER A 81 15.53 20.76 7.61
CA SER A 81 14.28 20.03 7.58
C SER A 81 14.52 18.55 7.26
N ASN A 82 13.86 17.66 7.98
CA ASN A 82 13.88 16.21 7.73
C ASN A 82 13.02 15.91 6.50
N ASP A 83 13.57 16.17 5.32
CA ASP A 83 12.88 16.01 4.05
C ASP A 83 13.01 14.59 3.49
N LEU A 84 12.09 14.20 2.61
CA LEU A 84 12.18 12.95 1.87
C LEU A 84 13.36 12.97 0.91
N CYS A 85 14.10 11.87 0.85
CA CYS A 85 15.21 11.69 -0.09
C CYS A 85 15.15 10.31 -0.74
N THR A 86 15.79 10.15 -1.89
CA THR A 86 15.94 8.85 -2.54
C THR A 86 17.37 8.39 -2.37
N GLY A 87 17.56 7.24 -1.72
CA GLY A 87 18.88 6.68 -1.52
C GLY A 87 19.46 6.04 -2.79
N ASN A 88 20.76 5.72 -2.77
CA ASN A 88 21.43 5.03 -3.89
C ASN A 88 20.85 3.64 -4.19
N ASN A 89 20.18 3.02 -3.20
CA ASN A 89 19.43 1.77 -3.35
C ASN A 89 17.98 1.98 -3.85
N LEU A 90 17.61 3.21 -4.20
CA LEU A 90 16.32 3.63 -4.75
C LEU A 90 15.14 3.48 -3.79
N LEU A 91 15.43 3.30 -2.50
CA LEU A 91 14.44 3.40 -1.44
C LEU A 91 14.30 4.86 -1.01
N ILE A 92 13.12 5.20 -0.50
CA ILE A 92 12.83 6.53 0.02
C ILE A 92 13.24 6.57 1.49
N GLY A 93 14.18 7.44 1.82
CA GLY A 93 14.61 7.70 3.19
C GLY A 93 14.19 9.08 3.68
N THR A 94 14.74 9.44 4.84
CA THR A 94 14.63 10.77 5.42
C THR A 94 16.02 11.38 5.48
N CYS A 95 16.16 12.61 5.02
CA CYS A 95 17.42 13.35 5.04
C CYS A 95 17.73 13.77 6.48
N VAL A 96 18.80 13.22 7.06
CA VAL A 96 19.21 13.49 8.44
C VAL A 96 20.74 13.54 8.53
N ILE A 97 21.28 13.93 9.68
CA ILE A 97 22.72 13.89 9.92
C ILE A 97 23.19 12.43 10.04
N ASN A 98 24.36 12.10 9.49
CA ASN A 98 24.89 10.73 9.47
C ASN A 98 25.01 10.11 10.87
N GLY A 99 25.44 10.90 11.87
CA GLY A 99 25.50 10.45 13.25
C GLY A 99 24.12 10.08 13.80
N GLU A 100 23.10 10.91 13.59
CA GLU A 100 21.71 10.61 13.96
C GLU A 100 21.19 9.34 13.27
N CYS A 101 21.49 9.16 11.97
CA CYS A 101 21.11 7.96 11.25
C CYS A 101 21.72 6.70 11.88
N SER A 102 23.02 6.74 12.18
CA SER A 102 23.75 5.62 12.79
C SER A 102 23.25 5.33 14.21
N ASP A 103 23.07 6.35 15.04
CA ASP A 103 22.62 6.22 16.42
C ASP A 103 21.21 5.59 16.50
N ASN A 104 20.38 5.85 15.49
CA ASN A 104 19.02 5.31 15.39
C ASN A 104 18.94 4.00 14.58
N SER A 105 20.08 3.34 14.36
CA SER A 105 20.17 2.07 13.61
C SER A 105 19.52 2.17 12.23
N GLY A 106 19.69 3.31 11.56
CA GLY A 106 19.35 3.52 10.16
C GLY A 106 20.53 3.17 9.24
N VAL A 107 20.24 3.08 7.95
CA VAL A 107 21.25 2.83 6.91
C VAL A 107 21.43 4.10 6.09
N ALA A 108 22.65 4.64 6.10
CA ALA A 108 23.01 5.78 5.26
C ALA A 108 23.11 5.36 3.79
N ALA A 109 22.29 5.94 2.92
CA ALA A 109 22.16 5.56 1.52
C ALA A 109 22.47 6.71 0.56
N GLY A 110 23.64 7.33 0.71
CA GLY A 110 24.08 8.46 -0.11
C GLY A 110 23.83 9.82 0.55
N SER A 111 24.37 10.88 -0.04
CA SER A 111 24.16 12.26 0.43
C SER A 111 22.78 12.77 0.02
N CYS A 112 22.15 13.57 0.88
CA CYS A 112 20.86 14.21 0.59
C CYS A 112 20.91 15.74 0.64
N SER A 113 22.07 16.34 0.89
CA SER A 113 22.25 17.80 0.89
C SER A 113 23.51 18.19 0.11
N SER A 114 23.42 19.31 -0.61
CA SER A 114 24.57 19.99 -1.22
C SER A 114 25.22 21.01 -0.29
N ILE A 115 24.57 21.34 0.84
CA ILE A 115 25.03 22.38 1.79
C ILE A 115 26.04 21.79 2.78
N THR A 116 25.83 20.55 3.21
CA THR A 116 26.69 19.86 4.16
C THR A 116 26.95 18.42 3.72
N SER A 117 28.21 17.99 3.80
CA SER A 117 28.61 16.60 3.55
C SER A 117 28.19 15.63 4.65
N GLN A 118 27.66 16.13 5.77
CA GLN A 118 27.23 15.32 6.91
C GLN A 118 25.79 14.82 6.79
N ALA A 119 24.99 15.37 5.86
CA ALA A 119 23.62 14.96 5.65
C ALA A 119 23.54 13.75 4.72
N VAL A 120 22.88 12.69 5.18
CA VAL A 120 22.72 11.43 4.45
C VAL A 120 21.25 11.08 4.30
N CYS A 121 20.93 10.38 3.22
CA CYS A 121 19.61 9.78 3.07
C CYS A 121 19.50 8.55 3.97
N CYS A 122 18.84 8.70 5.11
CA CYS A 122 18.74 7.63 6.10
C CYS A 122 17.51 6.76 5.88
N ILE A 123 17.71 5.46 5.82
CA ILE A 123 16.64 4.48 5.62
C ILE A 123 16.51 3.64 6.89
N TYR A 124 15.33 3.68 7.49
CA TYR A 124 15.01 2.86 8.65
C TYR A 124 14.52 1.49 8.20
N GLN A 125 15.23 0.45 8.58
CA GLN A 125 14.94 -0.93 8.24
C GLN A 125 14.71 -1.73 9.52
N ARG A 126 13.59 -2.45 9.60
CA ARG A 126 13.16 -3.18 10.79
C ARG A 126 12.64 -4.57 10.43
N THR A 127 12.78 -5.51 11.35
CA THR A 127 12.27 -6.87 11.24
C THR A 127 11.43 -7.23 12.46
N CYS A 128 11.05 -8.50 12.60
CA CYS A 128 10.14 -9.01 13.61
C CYS A 128 10.54 -8.60 15.04
N GLY A 129 9.55 -8.18 15.82
CA GLY A 129 9.71 -7.79 17.23
C GLY A 129 10.18 -6.35 17.44
N ALA A 130 10.46 -5.61 16.37
CA ALA A 130 10.92 -4.23 16.47
C ALA A 130 9.80 -3.25 16.82
N SER A 131 10.20 -2.06 17.26
CA SER A 131 9.37 -0.87 17.30
C SER A 131 10.00 0.25 16.48
N THR A 132 9.19 1.18 15.99
CA THR A 132 9.67 2.38 15.29
C THR A 132 8.83 3.60 15.61
N SER A 133 9.49 4.73 15.75
CA SER A 133 8.90 6.08 15.75
C SER A 133 9.43 6.93 14.61
N TYR A 134 10.16 6.31 13.67
CA TYR A 134 10.76 6.99 12.54
C TYR A 134 9.90 6.85 11.30
N ASN A 135 9.69 7.97 10.62
CA ASN A 135 8.93 8.00 9.38
C ASN A 135 9.70 7.28 8.25
N ASN A 136 8.97 6.76 7.25
CA ASN A 136 9.52 5.97 6.14
C ASN A 136 10.32 4.75 6.61
N THR A 137 9.75 3.97 7.54
CA THR A 137 10.35 2.71 7.99
C THR A 137 9.96 1.58 7.05
N TYR A 138 10.95 0.77 6.65
CA TYR A 138 10.74 -0.48 5.92
C TYR A 138 10.68 -1.65 6.89
N PHE A 139 9.61 -2.44 6.82
CA PHE A 139 9.41 -3.64 7.64
C PHE A 139 9.33 -4.88 6.75
N TYR A 140 10.15 -5.88 7.03
CA TYR A 140 10.26 -7.09 6.21
C TYR A 140 10.41 -8.36 7.06
N ASN A 141 10.13 -9.51 6.46
CA ASN A 141 10.33 -10.80 7.13
C ASN A 141 11.80 -11.03 7.49
N SER A 142 12.05 -11.80 8.55
CA SER A 142 13.42 -12.19 8.89
C SER A 142 14.12 -12.83 7.70
N ASN A 143 15.37 -12.42 7.44
CA ASN A 143 16.23 -12.84 6.33
C ASN A 143 15.75 -12.45 4.92
N TYR A 144 14.86 -11.45 4.77
CA TYR A 144 14.52 -10.87 3.46
C TYR A 144 15.79 -10.57 2.63
N PRO A 145 15.84 -10.92 1.33
CA PRO A 145 14.73 -11.35 0.47
C PRO A 145 14.44 -12.86 0.47
N ALA A 146 15.08 -13.65 1.34
CA ALA A 146 14.78 -15.08 1.43
C ALA A 146 13.35 -15.31 1.95
N PRO A 147 12.65 -16.37 1.50
CA PRO A 147 11.32 -16.68 1.99
C PRO A 147 11.30 -17.00 3.49
N TYR A 148 10.21 -16.61 4.15
CA TYR A 148 9.93 -16.95 5.54
C TYR A 148 9.27 -18.33 5.63
N ALA A 149 9.88 -19.25 6.37
CA ALA A 149 9.46 -20.66 6.43
C ALA A 149 8.10 -20.88 7.13
N GLY A 150 7.58 -19.89 7.87
CA GLY A 150 6.31 -19.98 8.62
C GLY A 150 6.50 -20.41 10.08
N GLY A 151 5.39 -20.57 10.81
CA GLY A 151 5.39 -21.12 12.17
C GLY A 151 5.49 -20.11 13.31
N GLY A 152 5.06 -18.86 13.08
CA GLY A 152 5.12 -17.84 14.11
C GLY A 152 4.43 -16.54 13.73
N ARG A 153 4.56 -15.55 14.63
CA ARG A 153 4.05 -14.20 14.44
C ARG A 153 5.22 -13.22 14.34
N CYS A 154 5.26 -12.48 13.24
CA CYS A 154 6.20 -11.39 13.04
C CYS A 154 5.45 -10.07 13.11
N SER A 155 5.79 -9.23 14.10
CA SER A 155 5.12 -7.95 14.30
C SER A 155 6.10 -6.79 14.40
N ILE A 156 5.60 -5.58 14.12
CA ILE A 156 6.25 -4.31 14.40
C ILE A 156 5.25 -3.37 15.07
N VAL A 157 5.73 -2.63 16.08
CA VAL A 157 4.95 -1.59 16.76
C VAL A 157 5.36 -0.22 16.23
N VAL A 158 4.41 0.54 15.70
CA VAL A 158 4.62 1.88 15.15
C VAL A 158 4.01 2.90 16.09
N THR A 159 4.84 3.73 16.70
CA THR A 159 4.40 4.79 17.61
C THR A 159 4.59 6.14 16.93
N PRO A 160 3.55 6.95 16.77
CA PRO A 160 3.73 8.29 16.20
C PRO A 160 4.61 9.13 17.15
N PRO A 161 5.54 9.93 16.64
CA PRO A 161 6.46 10.73 17.46
C PRO A 161 5.72 11.75 18.33
N ASP A 162 4.61 12.30 17.82
CA ASP A 162 3.76 13.28 18.50
C ASP A 162 2.36 13.32 17.84
N SER A 163 1.48 14.15 18.37
CA SER A 163 0.09 14.29 17.93
C SER A 163 -0.09 15.05 16.59
N SER A 164 0.98 15.55 15.97
CA SER A 164 0.91 16.13 14.62
C SER A 164 0.81 15.05 13.54
N ILE A 165 1.10 13.80 13.87
CA ILE A 165 0.89 12.63 13.00
C ILE A 165 -0.50 12.06 13.25
N CYS A 166 -1.34 12.06 12.21
CA CYS A 166 -2.73 11.61 12.32
C CYS A 166 -2.96 10.23 11.70
N GLN A 167 -2.16 9.84 10.71
CA GLN A 167 -2.49 8.68 9.88
C GLN A 167 -1.22 7.94 9.46
N MET A 168 -1.29 6.62 9.40
CA MET A 168 -0.26 5.75 8.86
C MET A 168 -0.71 5.21 7.52
N ARG A 169 0.16 5.28 6.51
CA ARG A 169 0.02 4.55 5.25
C ARG A 169 1.02 3.39 5.25
N VAL A 170 0.54 2.20 4.89
CA VAL A 170 1.35 1.00 4.72
C VAL A 170 1.26 0.58 3.26
N ASP A 171 2.36 0.67 2.53
CA ASP A 171 2.44 0.18 1.15
C ASP A 171 3.04 -1.23 1.13
N PHE A 172 2.37 -2.16 0.45
CA PHE A 172 2.79 -3.54 0.31
C PHE A 172 3.72 -3.68 -0.90
N LEU A 173 5.00 -3.35 -0.73
CA LEU A 173 5.99 -3.48 -1.82
C LEU A 173 6.17 -4.94 -2.25
N SER A 174 6.10 -5.85 -1.28
CA SER A 174 5.95 -7.28 -1.48
C SER A 174 4.99 -7.80 -0.41
N LEU A 175 4.04 -8.65 -0.79
CA LEU A 175 3.17 -9.36 0.14
C LEU A 175 2.66 -10.63 -0.54
N SER A 176 3.25 -11.75 -0.16
CA SER A 176 2.85 -13.10 -0.56
C SER A 176 2.79 -13.95 0.70
N LEU A 177 1.56 -14.29 1.11
CA LEU A 177 1.25 -15.20 2.20
C LEU A 177 0.49 -16.40 1.64
N ALA A 178 0.29 -17.44 2.46
CA ALA A 178 -0.61 -18.52 2.08
C ALA A 178 -1.98 -17.95 1.67
N PRO A 179 -2.61 -18.51 0.61
CA PRO A 179 -3.92 -18.04 0.16
C PRO A 179 -5.00 -18.29 1.23
N PRO A 180 -6.16 -17.61 1.13
CA PRO A 180 -7.31 -17.92 1.97
C PRO A 180 -7.82 -19.36 1.74
N SER A 181 -8.71 -19.82 2.61
CA SER A 181 -9.51 -21.02 2.33
C SER A 181 -10.35 -20.84 1.06
N GLY A 182 -10.96 -21.91 0.56
CA GLY A 182 -11.89 -21.80 -0.58
C GLY A 182 -13.12 -20.95 -0.28
N ASP A 183 -13.41 -20.69 1.00
CA ASP A 183 -14.47 -19.78 1.46
C ASP A 183 -13.93 -18.37 1.81
N GLY A 184 -12.72 -18.01 1.36
CA GLY A 184 -12.19 -16.65 1.52
C GLY A 184 -11.59 -16.29 2.88
N PHE A 185 -11.48 -17.23 3.83
CA PHE A 185 -10.94 -16.94 5.16
C PHE A 185 -9.41 -17.09 5.23
N CYS A 186 -8.75 -16.09 5.82
CA CYS A 186 -7.31 -16.09 6.09
C CYS A 186 -6.93 -16.93 7.33
N SER A 187 -7.20 -18.24 7.30
CA SER A 187 -7.00 -19.15 8.43
C SER A 187 -5.55 -19.64 8.59
N THR A 188 -4.80 -19.72 7.49
CA THR A 188 -3.44 -20.27 7.46
C THR A 188 -2.40 -19.22 7.81
N ASP A 189 -2.44 -18.11 7.08
CA ASP A 189 -1.61 -16.94 7.30
C ASP A 189 -2.50 -15.69 7.27
N ALA A 190 -2.14 -14.66 8.04
CA ALA A 190 -2.90 -13.43 8.11
C ALA A 190 -2.00 -12.23 8.44
N LEU A 191 -2.10 -11.17 7.64
CA LEU A 191 -1.72 -9.81 7.99
C LEU A 191 -2.87 -9.15 8.74
N THR A 192 -2.57 -8.61 9.90
CA THR A 192 -3.49 -7.87 10.75
C THR A 192 -2.85 -6.55 11.18
N ILE A 193 -3.65 -5.48 11.24
CA ILE A 193 -3.21 -4.16 11.73
C ILE A 193 -4.20 -3.71 12.80
N THR A 194 -3.70 -3.43 13.99
CA THR A 194 -4.52 -3.19 15.19
C THR A 194 -3.99 -2.02 16.02
N GLY A 195 -4.81 -1.47 16.92
CA GLY A 195 -4.45 -0.33 17.78
C GLY A 195 -4.75 1.05 17.18
N GLY A 196 -5.07 1.12 15.88
CA GLY A 196 -5.56 2.32 15.22
C GLY A 196 -7.08 2.51 15.37
N ALA A 197 -7.57 3.67 14.90
CA ALA A 197 -9.00 3.98 14.86
C ALA A 197 -9.70 3.42 13.60
N SER A 198 -8.95 2.88 12.63
CA SER A 198 -9.47 2.24 11.42
C SER A 198 -9.54 0.73 11.58
N GLN A 199 -10.61 0.11 11.07
CA GLN A 199 -10.74 -1.35 11.00
C GLN A 199 -10.11 -1.86 9.70
N VAL A 200 -8.99 -2.57 9.82
CA VAL A 200 -8.35 -3.25 8.69
C VAL A 200 -8.80 -4.71 8.70
N PRO A 201 -9.37 -5.25 7.60
CA PRO A 201 -9.71 -6.67 7.53
C PRO A 201 -8.44 -7.52 7.62
N SER A 202 -8.60 -8.81 7.93
CA SER A 202 -7.49 -9.75 7.82
C SER A 202 -7.12 -9.92 6.34
N ILE A 203 -5.86 -9.73 5.99
CA ILE A 203 -5.35 -9.81 4.61
C ILE A 203 -4.41 -11.01 4.46
N CYS A 204 -4.59 -11.82 3.43
CA CYS A 204 -3.72 -12.95 3.09
C CYS A 204 -3.62 -13.13 1.57
N GLY A 205 -2.86 -14.14 1.13
CA GLY A 205 -2.54 -14.36 -0.28
C GLY A 205 -1.68 -13.25 -0.89
N GLU A 206 -1.96 -12.87 -2.13
CA GLU A 206 -1.11 -11.99 -2.93
C GLU A 206 -1.63 -10.53 -2.99
N ASN A 207 -0.84 -9.58 -2.49
CA ASN A 207 -1.28 -8.18 -2.34
C ASN A 207 -0.19 -7.15 -2.68
N ALA A 208 0.86 -7.55 -3.39
CA ALA A 208 1.92 -6.64 -3.80
C ALA A 208 1.37 -5.48 -4.65
N GLY A 209 1.86 -4.27 -4.39
CA GLY A 209 1.41 -3.03 -5.05
C GLY A 209 0.16 -2.40 -4.44
N GLN A 210 -0.50 -3.05 -3.48
CA GLN A 210 -1.62 -2.46 -2.73
C GLN A 210 -1.14 -1.70 -1.49
N HIS A 211 -2.04 -0.99 -0.83
CA HIS A 211 -1.75 -0.22 0.38
C HIS A 211 -2.98 -0.10 1.29
N VAL A 212 -2.74 0.27 2.54
CA VAL A 212 -3.78 0.62 3.50
C VAL A 212 -3.46 1.92 4.23
N TYR A 213 -4.51 2.65 4.61
CA TYR A 213 -4.47 3.82 5.46
C TYR A 213 -5.12 3.49 6.81
N VAL A 214 -4.45 3.85 7.90
CA VAL A 214 -4.88 3.57 9.27
C VAL A 214 -4.69 4.81 10.12
N ASP A 215 -5.76 5.31 10.72
CA ASP A 215 -5.74 6.50 11.57
C ASP A 215 -5.16 6.16 12.95
N PHE A 216 -4.29 7.02 13.46
CA PHE A 216 -3.82 6.93 14.85
C PHE A 216 -4.90 7.45 15.79
N ASN A 217 -5.01 6.83 16.99
CA ASN A 217 -5.84 7.35 18.07
C ASN A 217 -4.96 8.14 19.06
N GLY A 218 -4.78 9.43 18.78
CA GLY A 218 -3.80 10.27 19.48
C GLY A 218 -2.38 9.76 19.24
N VAL A 219 -1.63 9.51 20.32
CA VAL A 219 -0.27 8.93 20.25
C VAL A 219 -0.22 7.43 20.51
N SER A 220 -1.39 6.76 20.47
CA SER A 220 -1.47 5.32 20.68
C SER A 220 -0.75 4.56 19.56
N PRO A 221 0.07 3.54 19.88
CA PRO A 221 0.79 2.79 18.88
C PRO A 221 -0.13 1.91 18.03
N ILE A 222 0.23 1.73 16.76
CA ILE A 222 -0.39 0.77 15.85
C ILE A 222 0.54 -0.44 15.70
N THR A 223 -0.01 -1.64 15.81
CA THR A 223 0.74 -2.89 15.60
C THR A 223 0.40 -3.49 14.26
N ILE A 224 1.42 -3.72 13.43
CA ILE A 224 1.32 -4.51 12.20
C ILE A 224 1.83 -5.92 12.53
N SER A 225 1.04 -6.95 12.24
CA SER A 225 1.34 -8.33 12.62
C SER A 225 1.04 -9.29 11.48
N VAL A 226 2.05 -10.06 11.08
CA VAL A 226 1.93 -11.17 10.13
C VAL A 226 1.99 -12.48 10.94
N ALA A 227 0.86 -13.17 11.04
CA ALA A 227 0.77 -14.50 11.64
C ALA A 227 0.86 -15.57 10.54
N THR A 228 1.64 -16.62 10.78
CA THR A 228 1.92 -17.66 9.78
C THR A 228 1.87 -19.05 10.40
N SER A 229 1.42 -20.04 9.62
CA SER A 229 1.39 -21.44 10.04
C SER A 229 2.63 -22.22 9.58
N SER A 230 3.17 -23.10 10.42
CA SER A 230 4.21 -24.07 10.03
C SER A 230 3.64 -25.30 9.35
N GLY A 231 2.33 -25.55 9.47
CA GLY A 231 1.65 -26.71 8.87
C GLY A 231 1.35 -26.55 7.38
N TYR A 232 1.64 -25.39 6.80
CA TYR A 232 1.42 -25.09 5.39
C TYR A 232 2.73 -24.63 4.74
N THR A 233 3.28 -25.46 3.87
CA THR A 233 4.52 -25.18 3.14
C THR A 233 4.25 -24.14 2.06
N PHE A 234 4.78 -22.93 2.25
CA PHE A 234 4.61 -21.81 1.33
C PHE A 234 5.80 -20.86 1.40
N ASN A 235 6.20 -20.30 0.26
CA ASN A 235 7.29 -19.32 0.18
C ASN A 235 6.75 -17.94 0.53
N ARG A 236 6.63 -17.65 1.83
CA ARG A 236 6.10 -16.39 2.32
C ARG A 236 7.13 -15.29 2.16
N ASN A 237 6.70 -14.11 1.74
CA ASN A 237 7.59 -12.96 1.63
C ASN A 237 6.81 -11.67 1.84
N TRP A 238 7.36 -10.73 2.61
CA TRP A 238 6.77 -9.40 2.72
C TRP A 238 7.80 -8.31 2.92
N GLN A 239 7.50 -7.16 2.33
CA GLN A 239 8.21 -5.90 2.52
C GLN A 239 7.17 -4.78 2.52
N PHE A 240 7.02 -4.10 3.64
CA PHE A 240 6.12 -2.96 3.80
C PHE A 240 6.92 -1.67 3.91
N GLN A 241 6.43 -0.61 3.26
CA GLN A 241 6.87 0.75 3.53
C GLN A 241 5.84 1.44 4.41
N ILE A 242 6.26 1.84 5.60
CA ILE A 242 5.42 2.47 6.62
C ILE A 242 5.69 3.96 6.60
N ARG A 243 4.66 4.74 6.30
CA ARG A 243 4.71 6.21 6.24
C ARG A 243 3.72 6.81 7.23
N MET A 244 4.23 7.63 8.12
CA MET A 244 3.46 8.44 9.03
C MET A 244 3.15 9.78 8.37
N LEU A 245 1.87 10.11 8.30
CA LEU A 245 1.34 11.28 7.64
C LEU A 245 0.90 12.30 8.69
N SER A 246 1.43 13.51 8.54
CA SER A 246 0.98 14.67 9.28
C SER A 246 -0.53 14.88 9.09
N CYS A 247 -1.19 15.41 10.12
CA CYS A 247 -2.57 15.88 10.07
C CYS A 247 -2.81 16.93 8.98
N SER A 248 -1.79 17.68 8.56
CA SER A 248 -1.85 18.65 7.46
C SER A 248 -1.42 18.09 6.10
N SER A 249 -1.09 16.79 6.01
CA SER A 249 -0.60 16.19 4.78
C SER A 249 -1.66 16.22 3.66
N ALA A 250 -1.28 16.71 2.49
CA ALA A 250 -2.11 16.68 1.29
C ALA A 250 -2.36 15.26 0.74
N THR A 251 -1.60 14.27 1.22
CA THR A 251 -1.73 12.85 0.83
C THR A 251 -2.44 12.00 1.89
N ARG A 252 -2.97 12.64 2.94
CA ARG A 252 -3.83 12.00 3.94
C ARG A 252 -5.13 11.53 3.28
N ALA A 253 -5.50 10.28 3.51
CA ALA A 253 -6.79 9.75 3.10
C ALA A 253 -7.92 10.39 3.93
N PRO A 254 -9.10 10.63 3.35
CA PRO A 254 -10.29 10.99 4.12
C PRO A 254 -10.60 9.92 5.19
N ALA A 255 -11.18 10.33 6.31
CA ALA A 255 -11.58 9.40 7.37
C ALA A 255 -12.53 8.33 6.82
N GLY A 256 -12.33 7.07 7.21
CA GLY A 256 -13.11 5.92 6.74
C GLY A 256 -12.63 5.28 5.43
N CYS A 257 -11.66 5.87 4.73
CA CYS A 257 -11.05 5.29 3.54
C CYS A 257 -9.91 4.35 3.92
N LEU A 258 -10.03 3.05 3.64
CA LEU A 258 -8.94 2.10 3.85
C LEU A 258 -7.92 2.16 2.71
N GLN A 259 -8.38 2.33 1.49
CA GLN A 259 -7.54 2.61 0.33
C GLN A 259 -7.80 4.03 -0.17
N TYR A 260 -6.75 4.71 -0.60
CA TYR A 260 -6.85 6.05 -1.18
C TYR A 260 -5.92 6.24 -2.38
N TYR A 261 -6.50 6.65 -3.50
CA TYR A 261 -5.78 6.88 -4.74
C TYR A 261 -5.80 8.37 -5.10
N LEU A 262 -4.65 8.93 -5.40
CA LEU A 262 -4.47 10.35 -5.71
C LEU A 262 -4.61 10.72 -7.20
N PRO A 263 -4.19 9.87 -8.16
CA PRO A 263 -4.33 10.18 -9.58
C PRO A 263 -5.78 10.37 -10.02
N SER A 264 -6.00 11.09 -11.12
CA SER A 264 -7.33 11.28 -11.72
C SER A 264 -7.82 10.08 -12.51
N SER A 265 -6.91 9.17 -12.88
CA SER A 265 -7.20 7.90 -13.51
C SER A 265 -6.19 6.85 -13.07
N GLY A 266 -6.58 5.58 -13.12
CA GLY A 266 -5.72 4.48 -12.71
C GLY A 266 -6.49 3.19 -12.55
N THR A 267 -5.88 2.22 -11.87
CA THR A 267 -6.51 0.95 -11.54
C THR A 267 -6.45 0.66 -10.03
N PHE A 268 -7.34 -0.19 -9.56
CA PHE A 268 -7.44 -0.64 -8.18
C PHE A 268 -8.13 -2.00 -8.12
N SER A 269 -7.85 -2.78 -7.09
CA SER A 269 -8.39 -4.13 -6.93
C SER A 269 -8.82 -4.40 -5.49
N SER A 270 -9.63 -5.43 -5.30
CA SER A 270 -9.82 -6.04 -4.00
C SER A 270 -8.50 -6.61 -3.48
N PHE A 271 -8.40 -6.80 -2.17
CA PHE A 271 -7.30 -7.58 -1.59
C PHE A 271 -7.35 -9.02 -2.15
N ASN A 272 -6.17 -9.63 -2.29
CA ASN A 272 -5.96 -10.97 -2.83
C ASN A 272 -6.40 -11.19 -4.29
N TYR A 273 -6.68 -10.12 -5.05
CA TYR A 273 -6.97 -10.26 -6.47
C TYR A 273 -5.72 -10.71 -7.25
N VAL A 274 -5.85 -11.81 -7.98
CA VAL A 274 -4.93 -12.23 -9.05
C VAL A 274 -5.72 -12.87 -10.19
N SER A 275 -5.12 -12.95 -11.37
CA SER A 275 -5.77 -13.49 -12.58
C SER A 275 -5.95 -15.01 -12.58
N ALA A 276 -5.30 -15.75 -11.68
CA ALA A 276 -5.57 -17.18 -11.54
C ALA A 276 -6.81 -17.40 -10.64
N PRO A 277 -7.62 -18.44 -10.83
CA PRO A 277 -8.63 -18.82 -9.84
C PRO A 277 -7.99 -19.31 -8.52
N SER A 278 -8.79 -19.46 -7.47
CA SER A 278 -8.34 -20.11 -6.22
C SER A 278 -8.04 -21.58 -6.48
N SER A 279 -6.98 -22.13 -5.88
CA SER A 279 -6.69 -23.57 -5.95
C SER A 279 -7.38 -24.38 -4.85
N ALA A 280 -7.95 -23.71 -3.85
CA ALA A 280 -8.67 -24.35 -2.76
C ALA A 280 -10.14 -24.63 -3.15
N LEU A 281 -10.70 -25.71 -2.62
CA LEU A 281 -12.13 -25.97 -2.70
C LEU A 281 -12.86 -25.25 -1.55
N ASN A 282 -14.06 -24.77 -1.81
CA ASN A 282 -14.96 -24.22 -0.79
C ASN A 282 -15.62 -25.36 0.03
N THR A 283 -16.43 -24.99 1.03
CA THR A 283 -17.03 -25.97 1.96
C THR A 283 -18.00 -26.96 1.27
N ILE A 284 -18.60 -26.60 0.14
CA ILE A 284 -19.46 -27.50 -0.65
C ILE A 284 -18.70 -28.36 -1.67
N GLY A 285 -17.36 -28.26 -1.74
CA GLY A 285 -16.49 -29.12 -2.54
C GLY A 285 -16.29 -28.70 -3.99
N VAL A 286 -16.61 -27.45 -4.35
CA VAL A 286 -16.34 -26.87 -5.68
C VAL A 286 -15.19 -25.86 -5.62
N GLN A 287 -14.76 -25.36 -6.79
CA GLN A 287 -13.67 -24.37 -6.88
C GLN A 287 -14.01 -23.13 -6.06
N GLY A 288 -13.16 -22.81 -5.08
CA GLY A 288 -13.41 -21.71 -4.15
C GLY A 288 -13.13 -20.32 -4.71
N THR A 289 -13.34 -19.33 -3.84
CA THR A 289 -13.15 -17.91 -4.12
C THR A 289 -11.71 -17.46 -3.83
N ARG A 290 -11.29 -16.36 -4.46
CA ARG A 290 -10.14 -15.55 -3.99
C ARG A 290 -10.56 -14.35 -3.17
N GLN A 291 -11.85 -14.03 -3.17
CA GLN A 291 -12.36 -12.94 -2.36
C GLN A 291 -12.03 -13.20 -0.90
N LEU A 292 -11.65 -12.15 -0.19
CA LEU A 292 -11.50 -12.26 1.25
C LEU A 292 -12.88 -12.15 1.88
N ALA A 293 -13.21 -13.08 2.75
CA ALA A 293 -14.50 -13.11 3.43
C ALA A 293 -14.62 -11.98 4.47
N ASN A 294 -15.85 -11.53 4.70
CA ASN A 294 -16.23 -10.58 5.75
C ASN A 294 -15.50 -9.22 5.67
N THR A 295 -15.26 -8.71 4.46
CA THR A 295 -14.61 -7.41 4.27
C THR A 295 -15.63 -6.30 4.11
N LYS A 296 -15.37 -5.17 4.77
CA LYS A 296 -16.19 -3.95 4.68
C LYS A 296 -15.28 -2.74 4.71
N TYR A 297 -14.99 -2.16 3.54
CA TYR A 297 -14.09 -1.01 3.49
C TYR A 297 -14.37 -0.06 2.32
N GLY A 298 -14.00 1.21 2.51
CA GLY A 298 -14.06 2.24 1.47
C GLY A 298 -12.75 2.36 0.70
N ILE A 299 -12.87 2.46 -0.62
CA ILE A 299 -11.80 2.79 -1.56
C ILE A 299 -12.08 4.19 -2.11
N CYS A 300 -11.27 5.14 -1.68
CA CYS A 300 -11.45 6.54 -2.01
C CYS A 300 -10.52 6.98 -3.15
N ILE A 301 -11.00 7.89 -3.97
CA ILE A 301 -10.23 8.47 -5.06
C ILE A 301 -10.29 9.99 -4.91
N ARG A 302 -9.13 10.65 -4.93
CA ARG A 302 -9.04 12.10 -4.80
C ARG A 302 -9.68 12.74 -6.01
N LYS A 303 -10.74 13.51 -5.80
CA LYS A 303 -11.29 14.38 -6.84
C LYS A 303 -10.24 15.41 -7.27
N ALA A 304 -9.84 15.38 -8.54
CA ALA A 304 -8.97 16.39 -9.12
C ALA A 304 -9.75 17.69 -9.41
N THR A 305 -9.03 18.80 -9.46
CA THR A 305 -9.60 20.12 -9.79
C THR A 305 -10.27 20.06 -11.17
N GLY A 306 -11.46 20.65 -11.29
CA GLY A 306 -12.20 20.70 -12.56
C GLY A 306 -12.91 19.39 -12.95
N MET A 307 -12.85 18.34 -12.12
CA MET A 307 -13.55 17.08 -12.37
C MET A 307 -14.91 17.04 -11.66
N CYS A 308 -15.95 16.51 -12.30
CA CYS A 308 -17.32 16.52 -11.77
C CYS A 308 -17.94 15.14 -11.58
N SER A 309 -17.42 14.12 -12.26
CA SER A 309 -17.83 12.72 -12.10
C SER A 309 -16.64 11.80 -12.25
N ILE A 310 -16.86 10.52 -11.94
CA ILE A 310 -15.88 9.45 -12.13
C ILE A 310 -16.56 8.26 -12.75
N THR A 311 -15.87 7.61 -13.67
CA THR A 311 -16.33 6.40 -14.35
C THR A 311 -15.45 5.23 -13.93
N TYR A 312 -16.08 4.15 -13.51
CA TYR A 312 -15.46 2.88 -13.15
C TYR A 312 -15.76 1.85 -14.24
N SER A 313 -14.75 1.09 -14.64
CA SER A 313 -14.87 0.05 -15.65
C SER A 313 -14.00 -1.14 -15.26
N GLN A 314 -14.38 -2.34 -15.67
CA GLN A 314 -13.46 -3.48 -15.66
C GLN A 314 -12.18 -3.17 -16.46
N VAL A 315 -11.08 -3.82 -16.09
CA VAL A 315 -9.90 -3.79 -16.95
C VAL A 315 -10.13 -4.67 -18.17
N SER A 316 -9.87 -4.13 -19.36
CA SER A 316 -10.10 -4.86 -20.63
C SER A 316 -9.16 -6.04 -20.85
N SER A 317 -8.05 -6.09 -20.10
CA SER A 317 -7.05 -7.16 -20.20
C SER A 317 -7.45 -8.46 -19.50
N ASP A 318 -8.53 -8.46 -18.71
CA ASP A 318 -8.98 -9.62 -17.94
C ASP A 318 -10.51 -9.65 -17.85
N THR A 319 -11.14 -10.60 -18.53
CA THR A 319 -12.61 -10.75 -18.56
C THR A 319 -13.18 -11.20 -17.21
N TYR A 320 -12.36 -11.75 -16.32
CA TYR A 320 -12.77 -12.19 -14.97
C TYR A 320 -12.53 -11.13 -13.90
N SER A 321 -12.14 -9.92 -14.32
CA SER A 321 -11.80 -8.80 -13.45
C SER A 321 -12.94 -8.21 -12.64
N PHE A 322 -14.14 -8.77 -12.76
CA PHE A 322 -15.25 -8.50 -11.87
C PHE A 322 -16.07 -9.77 -11.73
N THR A 323 -15.76 -10.55 -10.71
CA THR A 323 -16.45 -11.79 -10.36
C THR A 323 -16.62 -11.80 -8.85
N LEU A 324 -17.80 -11.36 -8.40
CA LEU A 324 -18.13 -11.17 -6.99
C LEU A 324 -19.19 -12.12 -6.48
N THR A 325 -20.17 -12.46 -7.32
CA THR A 325 -21.24 -13.39 -6.94
C THR A 325 -21.57 -14.27 -8.14
N ASN A 326 -22.03 -15.50 -7.88
CA ASN A 326 -22.49 -16.49 -8.87
C ASN A 326 -21.36 -17.37 -9.43
N ASP A 327 -21.73 -18.37 -10.24
CA ASP A 327 -20.84 -19.42 -10.72
C ASP A 327 -20.16 -19.06 -12.05
N VAL A 328 -18.86 -18.78 -12.00
CA VAL A 328 -18.04 -18.51 -13.19
C VAL A 328 -17.98 -19.72 -14.13
N GLY A 329 -18.00 -20.94 -13.59
CA GLY A 329 -17.92 -22.19 -14.35
C GLY A 329 -19.21 -22.56 -15.10
N ALA A 330 -20.35 -22.00 -14.70
CA ALA A 330 -21.65 -22.25 -15.33
C ALA A 330 -22.00 -21.26 -16.46
N VAL A 331 -21.16 -20.24 -16.68
CA VAL A 331 -21.42 -19.17 -17.65
C VAL A 331 -20.52 -19.31 -18.88
N ASP A 332 -21.08 -19.05 -20.07
CA ASP A 332 -20.28 -18.95 -21.29
C ASP A 332 -19.23 -17.83 -21.12
N PRO A 333 -17.92 -18.13 -21.27
CA PRO A 333 -16.86 -17.15 -21.10
C PRO A 333 -17.01 -15.87 -21.95
N SER A 334 -17.74 -15.93 -23.07
CA SER A 334 -18.03 -14.77 -23.92
C SER A 334 -19.01 -13.78 -23.30
N LEU A 335 -19.79 -14.20 -22.30
CA LEU A 335 -20.72 -13.35 -21.56
C LEU A 335 -20.09 -12.67 -20.35
N LEU A 336 -18.94 -13.14 -19.88
CA LEU A 336 -18.21 -12.51 -18.78
C LEU A 336 -17.85 -11.06 -19.12
N ALA A 337 -17.85 -10.21 -18.10
CA ALA A 337 -17.65 -8.76 -18.25
C ALA A 337 -18.70 -8.01 -19.09
N THR A 338 -19.85 -8.63 -19.39
CA THR A 338 -20.95 -7.98 -20.13
C THR A 338 -22.13 -7.63 -19.22
N SER A 339 -23.06 -6.82 -19.73
CA SER A 339 -24.32 -6.50 -19.06
C SER A 339 -25.18 -7.74 -18.75
N SER A 340 -25.00 -8.83 -19.49
CA SER A 340 -25.80 -10.06 -19.36
C SER A 340 -25.59 -10.77 -18.03
N VAL A 341 -24.46 -10.52 -17.37
CA VAL A 341 -24.05 -11.16 -16.11
C VAL A 341 -23.75 -10.16 -15.00
N GLN A 342 -24.09 -8.89 -15.22
CA GLN A 342 -24.11 -7.85 -14.19
C GLN A 342 -25.41 -7.95 -13.39
N SER A 343 -25.32 -7.80 -12.07
CA SER A 343 -26.50 -7.74 -11.19
C SER A 343 -26.55 -6.47 -10.33
N GLN A 344 -27.75 -6.08 -9.94
CA GLN A 344 -28.07 -5.05 -8.94
C GLN A 344 -28.75 -5.62 -7.68
N GLU A 345 -29.14 -6.90 -7.73
CA GLU A 345 -29.81 -7.63 -6.65
C GLU A 345 -28.76 -8.32 -5.76
N CYS A 346 -27.96 -7.50 -5.09
CA CYS A 346 -26.75 -7.94 -4.42
C CYS A 346 -26.91 -7.97 -2.90
N THR A 347 -26.82 -9.17 -2.33
CA THR A 347 -27.10 -9.44 -0.90
C THR A 347 -25.92 -10.01 -0.12
N THR A 348 -24.99 -10.71 -0.77
CA THR A 348 -23.78 -11.29 -0.17
C THR A 348 -22.55 -10.41 -0.47
N ASP A 349 -22.03 -10.53 -1.69
CA ASP A 349 -20.77 -9.97 -2.13
C ASP A 349 -20.99 -8.90 -3.21
N TYR A 350 -20.58 -7.68 -2.94
CA TYR A 350 -20.81 -6.56 -3.85
C TYR A 350 -19.91 -5.37 -3.60
N ILE A 351 -19.82 -4.52 -4.62
CA ILE A 351 -19.36 -3.14 -4.45
C ILE A 351 -20.54 -2.17 -4.46
N VAL A 352 -20.36 -1.02 -3.84
CA VAL A 352 -21.31 0.10 -3.90
C VAL A 352 -20.70 1.25 -4.67
N ILE A 353 -21.38 1.68 -5.73
CA ILE A 353 -21.10 2.89 -6.50
C ILE A 353 -22.29 3.83 -6.30
N PRO A 354 -22.18 4.90 -5.49
CA PRO A 354 -23.32 5.75 -5.14
C PRO A 354 -23.91 6.48 -6.35
N ALA A 355 -25.23 6.61 -6.42
CA ALA A 355 -25.95 7.30 -7.50
C ALA A 355 -25.42 6.97 -8.91
N PRO A 356 -25.39 5.69 -9.30
CA PRO A 356 -24.71 5.26 -10.51
C PRO A 356 -25.56 5.50 -11.77
N THR A 357 -24.87 5.78 -12.86
CA THR A 357 -25.44 5.92 -14.19
C THR A 357 -24.69 5.04 -15.20
N GLN A 358 -25.42 4.41 -16.12
CA GLN A 358 -24.87 3.66 -17.26
C GLN A 358 -25.53 4.18 -18.54
N GLY A 359 -24.74 4.53 -19.56
CA GLY A 359 -25.27 5.11 -20.80
C GLY A 359 -26.11 6.39 -20.59
N GLY A 360 -25.84 7.16 -19.54
CA GLY A 360 -26.60 8.37 -19.18
C GLY A 360 -27.92 8.11 -18.43
N THR A 361 -28.26 6.85 -18.16
CA THR A 361 -29.47 6.47 -17.41
C THR A 361 -29.12 6.14 -15.96
N SER A 362 -29.88 6.67 -15.00
CA SER A 362 -29.75 6.30 -13.59
C SER A 362 -30.16 4.86 -13.37
N LEU A 363 -29.37 4.12 -12.60
CA LEU A 363 -29.73 2.75 -12.20
C LEU A 363 -30.57 2.75 -10.92
N PRO A 364 -31.37 1.70 -10.68
CA PRO A 364 -32.28 1.62 -9.55
C PRO A 364 -31.61 1.29 -8.20
N SER A 365 -30.39 0.74 -8.23
CA SER A 365 -29.61 0.37 -7.05
C SER A 365 -28.21 0.98 -7.16
N ASP A 366 -27.51 1.04 -6.03
CA ASP A 366 -26.11 1.45 -5.94
C ASP A 366 -25.15 0.25 -5.80
N ARG A 367 -25.66 -0.97 -5.69
CA ARG A 367 -24.88 -2.19 -5.46
C ARG A 367 -24.63 -2.96 -6.75
N PHE A 368 -23.39 -3.39 -6.97
CA PHE A 368 -23.00 -4.16 -8.15
C PHE A 368 -22.32 -5.46 -7.73
N CYS A 369 -22.79 -6.57 -8.31
CA CYS A 369 -22.29 -7.93 -8.12
C CYS A 369 -22.50 -8.74 -9.40
N GLY A 370 -22.29 -10.05 -9.33
CA GLY A 370 -22.33 -10.93 -10.49
C GLY A 370 -20.94 -11.11 -11.10
N LEU A 371 -20.91 -11.40 -12.41
CA LEU A 371 -19.71 -11.80 -13.16
C LEU A 371 -19.34 -10.80 -14.25
N GLY A 372 -19.84 -9.57 -14.13
CA GLY A 372 -19.54 -8.46 -15.02
C GLY A 372 -19.99 -7.13 -14.47
N LEU A 373 -19.34 -6.07 -14.96
CA LEU A 373 -19.63 -4.69 -14.65
C LEU A 373 -19.50 -3.85 -15.93
N VAL A 374 -20.62 -3.29 -16.35
CA VAL A 374 -20.68 -2.27 -17.39
C VAL A 374 -20.11 -0.97 -16.83
N SER A 375 -19.43 -0.22 -17.69
CA SER A 375 -18.86 1.10 -17.36
C SER A 375 -19.88 1.99 -16.65
N THR A 376 -19.61 2.29 -15.38
CA THR A 376 -20.55 2.93 -14.46
C THR A 376 -20.02 4.28 -14.02
N THR A 377 -20.80 5.34 -14.21
CA THR A 377 -20.42 6.71 -13.87
C THR A 377 -21.21 7.20 -12.67
N THR A 378 -20.52 7.83 -11.72
CA THR A 378 -21.15 8.55 -10.61
C THR A 378 -20.68 10.00 -10.55
N ALA A 379 -21.62 10.89 -10.26
CA ALA A 379 -21.36 12.28 -9.92
C ALA A 379 -21.44 12.53 -8.41
N ALA A 380 -21.60 11.50 -7.57
CA ALA A 380 -21.57 11.63 -6.12
C ALA A 380 -20.15 12.00 -5.65
N LYS A 381 -20.05 12.85 -4.62
CA LYS A 381 -18.77 13.25 -4.01
C LYS A 381 -18.81 13.00 -2.50
N PRO A 382 -17.68 12.64 -1.86
CA PRO A 382 -16.40 12.29 -2.47
C PRO A 382 -16.48 11.04 -3.36
N PHE A 383 -15.50 10.84 -4.25
CA PHE A 383 -15.45 9.62 -5.09
C PHE A 383 -15.01 8.43 -4.24
N VAL A 384 -15.94 7.51 -4.00
CA VAL A 384 -15.73 6.34 -3.14
C VAL A 384 -16.44 5.14 -3.73
N VAL A 385 -15.75 4.00 -3.73
CA VAL A 385 -16.34 2.67 -3.91
C VAL A 385 -16.28 1.96 -2.58
N TYR A 386 -17.40 1.41 -2.12
CA TYR A 386 -17.39 0.53 -0.95
C TYR A 386 -17.36 -0.91 -1.40
N THR A 387 -16.66 -1.76 -0.67
CA THR A 387 -16.72 -3.21 -0.88
C THR A 387 -17.34 -3.85 0.35
N VAL A 388 -18.19 -4.84 0.11
CA VAL A 388 -18.85 -5.66 1.12
C VAL A 388 -18.75 -7.10 0.64
N THR A 389 -18.12 -7.94 1.45
CA THR A 389 -18.17 -9.40 1.29
C THR A 389 -18.67 -10.02 2.58
N ASP A 390 -19.33 -11.17 2.48
CA ASP A 390 -19.69 -11.99 3.63
C ASP A 390 -18.83 -13.26 3.71
N GLY A 391 -19.30 -14.33 4.34
CA GLY A 391 -18.58 -15.60 4.40
C GLY A 391 -19.37 -16.76 3.78
N ASN A 392 -20.43 -16.45 3.03
CA ASN A 392 -21.29 -17.41 2.37
C ASN A 392 -20.88 -17.54 0.90
N GLU A 393 -20.03 -18.51 0.61
CA GLU A 393 -19.46 -18.73 -0.73
C GLU A 393 -20.13 -19.92 -1.46
N ASP A 394 -21.34 -20.32 -1.03
CA ASP A 394 -22.06 -21.48 -1.57
C ASP A 394 -22.40 -21.29 -3.06
N LEU A 395 -22.59 -20.05 -3.51
CA LEU A 395 -22.91 -19.71 -4.91
C LEU A 395 -21.75 -19.02 -5.63
N ASP A 396 -20.64 -18.75 -4.95
CA ASP A 396 -19.58 -17.85 -5.42
C ASP A 396 -18.39 -18.67 -5.92
N ILE A 397 -18.64 -19.37 -7.03
CA ILE A 397 -17.73 -20.38 -7.56
C ILE A 397 -16.67 -19.72 -8.43
N SER A 398 -15.40 -19.97 -8.11
CA SER A 398 -14.24 -19.47 -8.85
C SER A 398 -14.21 -17.93 -8.99
N ASN A 399 -14.85 -17.22 -8.05
CA ASN A 399 -14.87 -15.77 -8.00
C ASN A 399 -13.48 -15.22 -7.60
N ARG A 400 -13.05 -14.14 -8.26
CA ARG A 400 -11.70 -13.56 -8.07
C ARG A 400 -11.71 -12.25 -7.31
N GLY A 401 -12.88 -11.65 -7.11
CA GLY A 401 -13.01 -10.28 -6.64
C GLY A 401 -13.10 -9.30 -7.81
N PHE A 402 -12.55 -8.10 -7.62
CA PHE A 402 -12.54 -7.09 -8.66
C PHE A 402 -11.15 -6.51 -8.92
N TYR A 403 -10.89 -6.17 -10.17
CA TYR A 403 -9.79 -5.35 -10.64
C TYR A 403 -10.33 -4.37 -11.68
N MET A 404 -10.44 -3.12 -11.28
CA MET A 404 -11.12 -2.09 -12.06
C MET A 404 -10.19 -0.95 -12.42
N SER A 405 -10.54 -0.27 -13.50
CA SER A 405 -10.01 1.03 -13.86
C SER A 405 -10.98 2.13 -13.46
N TYR A 406 -10.46 3.32 -13.19
CA TYR A 406 -11.25 4.53 -13.05
C TYR A 406 -10.68 5.66 -13.89
N SER A 407 -11.55 6.55 -14.34
CA SER A 407 -11.18 7.83 -14.93
C SER A 407 -12.18 8.89 -14.47
N GLN A 408 -11.66 9.99 -13.94
CA GLN A 408 -12.48 11.16 -13.66
C GLN A 408 -12.86 11.85 -14.97
N ASN A 409 -14.04 12.46 -14.99
CA ASN A 409 -14.52 13.26 -16.11
C ASN A 409 -14.57 14.75 -15.74
N ALA A 410 -14.14 15.60 -16.68
CA ALA A 410 -14.18 17.04 -16.52
C ALA A 410 -15.62 17.53 -16.32
N CYS A 411 -15.78 18.63 -15.60
CA CYS A 411 -17.06 19.32 -15.52
C CYS A 411 -17.53 19.76 -16.92
N PRO A 412 -18.84 19.66 -17.22
CA PRO A 412 -19.40 20.26 -18.43
C PRO A 412 -19.05 21.75 -18.48
N ILE A 413 -18.68 22.23 -19.66
CA ILE A 413 -18.58 23.67 -19.91
C ILE A 413 -20.02 24.15 -20.09
N LEU A 414 -20.50 25.00 -19.17
CA LEU A 414 -21.82 25.61 -19.24
C LEU A 414 -21.85 26.79 -20.21
#